data_AF-A0A382TLV8-F1
#
_entry.id   AF-A0A382TLV8-F1
#
_cell.length_a   1.000
_cell.length_b   1.000
_cell.length_c   1.000
_cell.angle_alpha   90.00
_cell.angle_beta   90.00
_cell.angle_gamma   90.00
#
_symmetry.space_group_name_H-M   'P 1'
#
loop_
_entity.id
_entity.type
_entity.pdbx_description
1 polymer ?
#
loop_
_entity_poly.entity_id
_entity_poly.type
_entity_poly.pdbx_seq_one_letter_code
_entity_poly.pdbx_strand_id
1 'polypeptide(L)' 'MSSINEFKANLLGAGPRANRFRVYIPRTGSAIEFLCKTAALPGQTIAETPVNFRGMIVKLAGDRTFTNWEVAIYN' A
#
# COMPACT_ATOMS: atom_id res chain seq x y z
N MET A 1 13.65 15.66 23.80
CA MET A 1 14.79 14.93 23.22
C MET A 1 14.25 13.56 22.84
N SER A 2 14.05 13.30 21.54
CA SER A 2 13.38 12.07 21.13
C SER A 2 14.27 10.88 21.44
N SER A 3 13.84 10.03 22.36
CA SER A 3 14.60 8.84 22.77
C SER A 3 14.15 7.62 21.98
N ILE A 4 15.01 6.62 21.84
CA ILE A 4 14.65 5.38 21.15
C ILE A 4 13.46 4.65 21.81
N ASN A 5 13.24 4.90 23.11
CA ASN A 5 12.10 4.36 23.84
C ASN A 5 10.80 5.06 23.44
N GLU A 6 10.84 6.34 23.11
CA GLU A 6 9.69 7.10 22.61
C GLU A 6 9.27 6.61 21.21
N PHE A 7 10.23 6.32 20.34
CA PHE A 7 9.95 5.68 19.04
C PHE A 7 9.27 4.31 19.21
N LYS A 8 9.78 3.46 20.12
CA LYS A 8 9.19 2.15 20.40
C LYS A 8 7.80 2.26 21.03
N ALA A 9 7.57 3.23 21.91
CA ALA A 9 6.27 3.47 22.55
C ALA A 9 5.20 3.88 21.54
N ASN A 10 5.58 4.61 20.47
CA ASN A 10 4.67 5.00 19.40
C ASN A 10 4.31 3.85 18.45
N LEU A 11 5.02 2.72 18.47
CA LEU A 11 4.74 1.57 17.62
C LEU A 11 3.87 0.54 18.36
N LEU A 12 2.56 0.77 18.33
CA LEU A 12 1.58 -0.12 18.94
C LEU A 12 1.67 -1.54 18.36
N GLY A 13 1.85 -2.56 19.20
CA GLY A 13 1.78 -3.97 18.80
C GLY A 13 3.04 -4.55 18.13
N ALA A 14 4.16 -3.81 18.15
CA ALA A 14 5.36 -4.08 17.37
C ALA A 14 5.10 -4.05 15.85
N GLY A 15 6.11 -3.65 15.07
CA GLY A 15 5.91 -3.37 13.65
C GLY A 15 5.38 -4.57 12.84
N PRO A 16 4.47 -4.35 11.87
CA PRO A 16 3.93 -5.40 11.03
C PRO A 16 5.03 -6.12 10.26
N ARG A 17 4.86 -7.43 10.05
CA ARG A 17 5.79 -8.28 9.30
C ARG A 17 5.18 -8.65 7.96
N ALA A 18 6.01 -8.67 6.91
CA ALA A 18 5.58 -8.95 5.55
C ALA A 18 5.02 -10.37 5.32
N ASN A 19 5.16 -11.29 6.27
CA ASN A 19 4.70 -12.68 6.16
C ASN A 19 3.41 -12.99 6.96
N ARG A 20 2.94 -12.08 7.82
CA ARG A 20 1.75 -12.31 8.66
C ARG A 20 0.51 -11.72 8.01
N PHE A 21 0.14 -12.25 6.85
CA PHE A 21 -1.04 -11.82 6.11
C PHE A 21 -1.88 -13.03 5.68
N ARG A 22 -3.16 -12.78 5.42
CA ARG A 22 -4.11 -13.73 4.84
C ARG A 22 -4.88 -13.02 3.73
N VAL A 23 -4.94 -13.61 2.54
CA VAL A 23 -5.64 -13.04 1.39
C VAL A 23 -6.90 -13.86 1.14
N TYR A 24 -8.04 -13.18 1.16
CA TYR A 24 -9.34 -13.78 0.85
C TYR A 24 -9.87 -13.19 -0.46
N ILE A 25 -10.12 -14.05 -1.45
CA ILE A 25 -10.73 -13.65 -2.72
C ILE A 25 -12.16 -14.21 -2.78
N PRO A 26 -13.19 -13.35 -2.85
CA PRO A 26 -14.57 -13.81 -2.96
C PRO A 26 -14.77 -14.67 -4.20
N ARG A 27 -15.58 -15.73 -4.09
CA ARG A 27 -15.97 -16.67 -5.16
C ARG A 27 -14.88 -17.61 -5.70
N THR A 28 -13.66 -17.57 -5.18
CA THR A 28 -12.56 -18.43 -5.66
C THR A 28 -12.28 -19.64 -4.72
N GLY A 29 -13.08 -19.80 -3.67
CA GLY A 29 -13.01 -20.91 -2.71
C GLY A 29 -12.03 -20.67 -1.55
N SER A 30 -12.26 -21.32 -0.42
CA SER A 30 -11.48 -21.12 0.83
C SER A 30 -10.03 -21.60 0.74
N ALA A 31 -9.67 -22.40 -0.27
CA ALA A 31 -8.32 -22.94 -0.43
C ALA A 31 -7.27 -21.86 -0.71
N ILE A 32 -7.66 -20.74 -1.32
CA ILE A 32 -6.72 -19.68 -1.71
C ILE A 32 -6.11 -18.95 -0.53
N GLU A 33 -6.81 -18.94 0.61
CA GLU A 33 -6.28 -18.34 1.84
C GLU A 33 -4.96 -18.99 2.28
N PHE A 34 -4.76 -20.27 1.95
CA PHE A 34 -3.54 -21.02 2.25
C PHE A 34 -2.59 -21.16 1.05
N LEU A 35 -3.10 -21.06 -0.18
CA LEU A 35 -2.31 -21.20 -1.40
C LEU A 35 -1.68 -19.87 -1.87
N CYS A 36 -2.17 -18.72 -1.41
CA CYS A 36 -1.60 -17.41 -1.74
C CYS A 36 -0.22 -17.24 -1.08
N LYS A 37 0.84 -17.21 -1.89
CA LYS A 37 2.23 -17.08 -1.43
C LYS A 37 2.64 -15.63 -1.22
N THR A 38 2.31 -14.75 -2.16
CA THR A 38 2.65 -13.33 -2.13
C THR A 38 1.52 -12.51 -2.71
N ALA A 39 1.18 -11.41 -2.05
CA ALA A 39 0.29 -10.39 -2.57
C ALA A 39 0.84 -9.01 -2.22
N ALA A 40 0.79 -8.08 -3.16
CA ALA A 40 1.11 -6.67 -2.90
C ALA A 40 -0.17 -5.89 -2.59
N LEU A 41 -0.09 -4.77 -1.86
CA LEU A 41 -1.21 -3.82 -1.82
C LEU A 41 -1.25 -3.07 -3.16
N PRO A 42 -2.43 -2.85 -3.76
CA PRO A 42 -2.51 -2.09 -5.01
C PRO A 42 -2.01 -0.66 -4.78
N GLY A 43 -1.05 -0.24 -5.59
CA GLY A 43 -0.56 1.12 -5.59
C GLY A 43 -1.63 2.09 -6.09
N GLN A 44 -1.58 3.31 -5.58
CA GLN A 44 -2.34 4.45 -6.10
C GLN A 44 -1.36 5.55 -6.47
N THR A 45 -1.43 6.01 -7.71
CA THR A 45 -0.64 7.16 -8.19
C THR A 45 -1.59 8.30 -8.51
N ILE A 46 -1.22 9.50 -8.08
CA ILE A 46 -1.94 10.74 -8.38
C ILE A 46 -1.00 11.57 -9.26
N ALA A 47 -1.40 11.83 -10.50
CA ALA A 47 -0.60 12.65 -11.41
C ALA A 47 -0.69 14.13 -11.00
N GLU A 48 0.43 14.85 -11.02
CA GLU A 48 0.43 16.30 -10.80
C GLU A 48 0.03 17.03 -12.09
N THR A 49 -0.93 17.95 -11.99
CA THR A 49 -1.29 18.87 -13.08
C THR A 49 -0.66 20.23 -12.78
N PRO A 50 0.38 20.66 -13.54
CA PRO A 50 1.00 21.95 -13.32
C PRO A 50 0.12 23.08 -13.84
N VAL A 51 -0.13 24.08 -12.98
CA VAL A 51 -0.84 25.32 -13.33
C VAL A 51 0.14 26.48 -13.16
N ASN A 52 0.46 27.16 -14.25
CA ASN A 52 1.32 28.34 -14.23
C ASN A 52 0.51 29.54 -13.74
N PHE A 53 0.85 30.05 -12.56
CA PHE A 53 0.23 31.24 -11.99
C PHE A 53 1.29 32.26 -11.58
N ARG A 54 1.24 33.45 -12.20
CA ARG A 54 2.11 34.60 -11.87
C ARG A 54 3.61 34.27 -11.85
N GLY A 55 4.09 33.45 -12.79
CA GLY A 55 5.50 33.06 -12.88
C GLY A 55 5.93 31.92 -11.95
N MET A 56 5.01 31.37 -11.14
CA MET A 56 5.22 30.16 -10.36
C MET A 56 4.45 28.99 -10.97
N ILE A 57 4.94 27.76 -10.77
CA ILE A 57 4.24 26.53 -11.15
C ILE A 57 3.58 25.96 -9.90
N VAL A 58 2.25 26.02 -9.83
CA VAL A 58 1.47 25.40 -8.76
C VAL A 58 1.11 23.98 -9.19
N LYS A 59 1.50 22.99 -8.37
CA LYS A 59 1.21 21.58 -8.62
C LYS A 59 -0.13 21.22 -8.00
N LEU A 60 -1.15 21.02 -8.83
CA LEU A 60 -2.46 20.54 -8.39
C LEU A 60 -2.52 19.00 -8.48
N ALA A 61 -3.18 18.37 -7.53
CA ALA A 61 -3.49 16.94 -7.61
C ALA A 61 -4.47 16.70 -8.76
N GLY A 62 -4.04 15.96 -9.78
CA GLY A 62 -4.87 15.52 -10.90
C GLY A 62 -5.58 14.20 -10.62
N ASP A 63 -5.83 13.44 -11.69
CA ASP A 63 -6.57 12.19 -11.61
C ASP A 63 -5.81 11.07 -10.90
N ARG A 64 -6.58 10.19 -10.26
CA ARG A 64 -6.07 9.01 -9.55
C ARG A 64 -6.14 7.80 -10.44
N THR A 65 -5.00 7.12 -10.61
CA THR A 65 -4.91 5.85 -11.33
C THR A 65 -4.47 4.73 -10.38
N PHE A 66 -5.05 3.55 -10.55
CA PHE A 66 -4.71 2.36 -9.77
C PHE A 66 -3.91 1.39 -10.64
N THR A 67 -2.82 0.86 -10.10
CA THR A 67 -2.04 -0.19 -10.76
C THR A 67 -2.74 -1.55 -10.61
N ASN A 68 -2.47 -2.47 -11.54
CA ASN A 68 -2.97 -3.84 -11.45
C ASN A 68 -2.54 -4.50 -10.13
N TRP A 69 -3.43 -5.31 -9.56
CA TRP A 69 -3.14 -6.08 -8.36
C TRP A 69 -2.58 -7.45 -8.74
N GLU A 70 -1.36 -7.75 -8.28
CA GLU A 70 -0.68 -9.01 -8.56
C GLU A 70 -0.64 -9.93 -7.34
N VAL A 71 -0.98 -11.20 -7.57
CA VAL A 71 -0.99 -12.26 -6.56
C VAL A 71 -0.31 -13.50 -7.12
N ALA A 72 0.60 -14.09 -6.35
CA ALA A 72 1.22 -15.37 -6.69
C ALA A 72 0.61 -16.49 -5.84
N ILE A 73 0.19 -17.57 -6.49
CA ILE A 73 -0.46 -18.73 -5.88
C ILE A 73 0.43 -19.96 -6.11
N TYR A 74 0.53 -20.85 -5.13
CA TYR A 74 1.19 -22.14 -5.30
C TYR A 74 0.45 -23.00 -6.33
N ASN A 75 1.21 -23.71 -7.18
CA ASN A 75 0.68 -24.70 -8.15
C ASN A 75 0.34 -26.02 -7.45
#